data_AF-A0A7K0YED7-F1
#
_entry.id   AF-A0A7K0YED7-F1
#
_cell.length_a   1.000
_cell.length_b   1.000
_cell.length_c   1.000
_cell.angle_alpha   90.00
_cell.angle_beta   90.00
_cell.angle_gamma   90.00
#
_symmetry.space_group_name_H-M   'P 1'
#
loop_
_entity.id
_entity.type
_entity.pdbx_description
1 polymer ?
#
loop_
_entity_poly.entity_id
_entity_poly.type
_entity_poly.pdbx_seq_one_letter_code
_entity_poly.pdbx_strand_id
1 'polypeptide(L)'
;GSYTPFAMTLLEGRDRTICLSVVWIGALVGVAMRIFWVGAPRWLYVINYLALGWVAVFYTPQLYKEGGLWVLIPIVVGGLLYSVGAIFYALKKPGAHAKYFGFHELFHVLVLAAWISQYLAVSFAIYRA
;
A
#
# COMPACT_ATOMS: atom_id res chain seq x y z
N GLY A 1 8.11 -3.18 1.21
CA GLY A 1 7.93 -3.15 2.67
C GLY A 1 6.78 -4.05 3.08
N SER A 2 5.56 -3.50 3.12
CA SER A 2 4.37 -4.18 3.67
C SER A 2 3.98 -5.50 3.01
N TYR A 3 4.38 -5.73 1.76
CA TYR A 3 4.17 -7.00 1.03
C TYR A 3 5.04 -8.15 1.49
N THR A 4 6.26 -7.87 1.98
CA THR A 4 7.23 -8.90 2.33
C THR A 4 6.69 -9.90 3.35
N PRO A 5 6.09 -9.49 4.49
CA PRO A 5 5.53 -10.46 5.43
C PRO A 5 4.45 -11.33 4.80
N PHE A 6 3.48 -10.74 4.09
CA PHE A 6 2.42 -11.53 3.42
C PHE A 6 2.96 -12.52 2.40
N ALA A 7 3.93 -12.11 1.57
CA ALA A 7 4.53 -12.99 0.60
C ALA A 7 5.33 -14.12 1.26
N MET A 8 5.98 -13.85 2.40
CA MET A 8 6.77 -14.84 3.11
C MET A 8 5.93 -15.81 3.93
N THR A 9 4.76 -15.40 4.44
CA THR A 9 3.91 -16.23 5.31
C THR A 9 2.72 -16.88 4.60
N LEU A 10 2.16 -16.24 3.55
CA LEU A 10 0.92 -16.68 2.91
C LEU A 10 1.06 -17.07 1.44
N LEU A 11 2.23 -16.85 0.82
CA LEU A 11 2.50 -17.27 -0.55
C LEU A 11 3.60 -18.33 -0.58
N GLU A 12 3.49 -19.25 -1.53
CA GLU A 12 4.45 -20.34 -1.70
C GLU A 12 5.10 -20.34 -3.09
N GLY A 13 6.25 -21.03 -3.17
CA GLY A 13 6.93 -21.34 -4.42
C GLY A 13 7.13 -20.14 -5.36
N ARG A 14 6.55 -20.28 -6.56
CA ARG A 14 6.69 -19.30 -7.65
C ARG A 14 5.99 -17.99 -7.33
N ASP A 15 4.81 -18.02 -6.73
CA ASP A 15 3.99 -16.83 -6.47
C ASP A 15 4.67 -15.89 -5.46
N ARG A 16 5.25 -16.45 -4.40
CA ARG A 16 6.09 -15.71 -3.45
C ARG A 16 7.25 -15.01 -4.15
N THR A 17 7.96 -15.75 -5.00
CA THR A 17 9.14 -15.24 -5.71
C THR A 17 8.78 -14.11 -6.67
N ILE A 18 7.69 -14.28 -7.44
CA ILE A 18 7.20 -13.23 -8.35
C ILE A 18 6.77 -11.99 -7.57
N CYS A 19 5.95 -12.16 -6.53
CA CYS A 19 5.44 -11.05 -5.72
C CYS A 19 6.59 -10.22 -5.13
N LEU A 20 7.55 -10.88 -4.48
CA LEU A 20 8.72 -10.21 -3.92
C LEU A 20 9.56 -9.52 -4.99
N SER A 21 9.83 -10.19 -6.10
CA SER A 21 10.64 -9.62 -7.19
C SER A 21 9.99 -8.35 -7.74
N VAL A 22 8.68 -8.39 -8.03
CA VAL A 22 7.93 -7.23 -8.56
C VAL A 22 7.97 -6.07 -7.57
N VAL A 23 7.67 -6.32 -6.29
CA VAL A 23 7.59 -5.23 -5.29
C VAL A 23 8.97 -4.63 -5.00
N TRP A 24 10.02 -5.45 -4.91
CA TRP A 24 11.37 -4.96 -4.63
C TRP A 24 12.00 -4.27 -5.84
N ILE A 25 11.81 -4.80 -7.06
CA ILE A 25 12.27 -4.13 -8.27
C ILE A 25 11.55 -2.78 -8.43
N GLY A 26 10.22 -2.73 -8.29
CA GLY A 26 9.49 -1.46 -8.39
C GLY A 26 9.88 -0.46 -7.29
N ALA A 27 10.22 -0.93 -6.09
CA ALA A 27 10.76 -0.07 -5.03
C ALA A 27 12.13 0.49 -5.40
N LEU A 28 13.05 -0.34 -5.92
CA LEU A 28 14.37 0.10 -6.39
C LEU A 28 14.25 1.09 -7.55
N VAL A 29 13.33 0.86 -8.49
CA VAL A 29 13.01 1.79 -9.58
C VAL A 29 12.53 3.13 -9.01
N GLY A 30 11.61 3.11 -8.05
CA GLY A 30 11.12 4.33 -7.39
C GLY A 30 12.24 5.11 -6.69
N VAL A 31 13.16 4.42 -6.00
CA VAL A 31 14.34 5.02 -5.37
C VAL A 31 15.28 5.61 -6.43
N ALA A 32 15.57 4.86 -7.48
CA ALA A 32 16.45 5.29 -8.57
C ALA A 32 15.90 6.54 -9.27
N MET A 33 14.59 6.58 -9.58
CA MET A 33 13.95 7.79 -10.13
C MET A 33 14.17 9.00 -9.23
N ARG A 34 14.08 8.81 -7.91
CA ARG A 34 14.17 9.92 -6.95
C ARG A 34 15.59 10.42 -6.72
N ILE A 35 16.59 9.55 -6.86
CA ILE A 35 18.02 9.89 -6.67
C ILE A 35 18.63 10.42 -7.97
N PHE A 36 18.41 9.74 -9.09
CA PHE A 36 19.07 10.03 -10.35
C PHE A 36 18.28 11.00 -11.25
N TRP A 37 16.99 11.23 -10.96
CA TRP A 37 16.13 12.09 -11.78
C TRP A 37 15.31 13.08 -10.94
N VAL A 38 16.02 14.01 -10.30
CA VAL A 38 15.45 15.04 -9.39
C VAL A 38 14.33 15.86 -10.05
N GLY A 39 14.42 16.12 -11.36
CA GLY A 39 13.42 16.86 -12.13
C GLY A 39 12.27 16.03 -12.72
N ALA A 40 12.14 14.74 -12.36
CA ALA A 40 11.13 13.89 -12.98
C ALA A 40 9.70 14.40 -12.71
N PRO A 41 8.79 14.30 -13.70
CA PRO A 41 7.39 14.66 -13.52
C PRO A 41 6.74 13.93 -12.34
N ARG A 42 5.94 14.66 -11.53
CA ARG A 42 5.31 14.11 -10.33
C ARG A 42 4.45 12.87 -10.59
N TRP A 43 3.82 12.79 -11.76
CA TRP A 43 2.91 11.71 -12.13
C TRP A 43 3.61 10.34 -12.22
N LEU A 44 4.90 10.30 -12.57
CA LEU A 44 5.67 9.04 -12.63
C LEU A 44 5.74 8.38 -11.26
N TYR A 45 6.00 9.17 -10.22
CA TYR A 45 6.03 8.69 -8.85
C TYR A 45 4.65 8.18 -8.42
N VAL A 46 3.60 8.94 -8.72
CA VAL A 46 2.22 8.56 -8.37
C VAL A 46 1.85 7.23 -9.01
N ILE A 47 2.15 7.03 -10.30
CA ILE A 47 1.89 5.76 -10.98
C ILE A 47 2.70 4.62 -10.35
N ASN A 48 3.99 4.83 -10.07
CA ASN A 48 4.82 3.79 -9.45
C ASN A 48 4.28 3.37 -8.07
N TYR A 49 3.90 4.34 -7.23
CA TYR A 49 3.30 4.05 -5.93
C TYR A 49 1.95 3.34 -6.04
N LEU A 50 1.09 3.74 -6.99
CA LEU A 50 -0.20 3.09 -7.21
C LEU A 50 -0.02 1.65 -7.70
N ALA A 51 0.85 1.44 -8.69
CA ALA A 51 1.12 0.13 -9.26
C ALA A 51 1.60 -0.86 -8.18
N LEU A 52 2.56 -0.42 -7.35
CA LEU A 52 3.02 -1.21 -6.20
C LEU A 52 1.90 -1.46 -5.18
N GLY A 53 1.05 -0.47 -4.92
CA GLY A 53 -0.08 -0.59 -4.00
C GLY A 53 -1.12 -1.64 -4.42
N TRP A 54 -1.24 -1.90 -5.72
CA TRP A 54 -2.26 -2.81 -6.27
C TRP A 54 -1.79 -4.26 -6.49
N VAL A 55 -0.50 -4.56 -6.30
CA VAL A 55 0.03 -5.92 -6.44
C VAL A 55 -0.75 -6.93 -5.59
N ALA A 56 -1.22 -6.53 -4.40
CA ALA A 56 -2.00 -7.38 -3.48
C ALA A 56 -3.28 -7.91 -4.11
N VAL A 57 -3.89 -7.14 -5.01
CA VAL A 57 -5.17 -7.49 -5.63
C VAL A 57 -5.04 -8.80 -6.43
N PHE A 58 -3.92 -9.00 -7.12
CA PHE A 58 -3.67 -10.23 -7.88
C PHE A 58 -3.54 -11.47 -6.99
N TYR A 59 -3.14 -11.29 -5.73
CA TYR A 59 -2.97 -12.38 -4.77
C TYR A 59 -4.15 -12.53 -3.80
N THR A 60 -5.23 -11.76 -3.98
CA THR A 60 -6.41 -11.79 -3.10
C THR A 60 -6.96 -13.21 -2.90
N PRO A 61 -7.09 -14.07 -3.93
CA PRO A 61 -7.56 -15.44 -3.74
C PRO A 61 -6.64 -16.27 -2.83
N GLN A 62 -5.31 -16.20 -3.02
CA GLN A 62 -4.36 -16.91 -2.15
C GLN A 62 -4.37 -16.33 -0.73
N LEU A 63 -4.37 -15.01 -0.58
CA LEU A 63 -4.41 -14.35 0.72
C LEU A 63 -5.66 -14.71 1.52
N TYR A 64 -6.80 -14.84 0.85
CA TYR A 64 -8.03 -15.33 1.46
C TYR A 64 -7.92 -16.81 1.85
N LYS A 65 -7.40 -17.65 0.97
CA LYS A 65 -7.29 -19.11 1.21
C LYS A 65 -6.39 -19.42 2.41
N GLU A 66 -5.24 -18.77 2.51
CA GLU A 66 -4.24 -19.05 3.55
C GLU A 66 -4.45 -18.20 4.82
N GLY A 67 -4.84 -16.93 4.69
CA GLY A 67 -5.00 -16.00 5.83
C GLY A 67 -6.45 -15.82 6.32
N GLY A 68 -7.44 -16.23 5.53
CA GLY A 68 -8.85 -16.04 5.84
C GLY A 68 -9.30 -14.58 5.90
N LEU A 69 -10.50 -14.36 6.44
CA LEU A 69 -11.10 -13.02 6.58
C LEU A 69 -10.32 -12.11 7.54
N TRP A 70 -9.61 -12.68 8.52
CA TRP A 70 -8.80 -11.93 9.47
C TRP A 70 -7.64 -11.18 8.84
N VAL A 71 -7.09 -11.73 7.75
CA VAL A 71 -6.06 -11.05 6.94
C VAL A 71 -6.68 -10.21 5.83
N LEU A 72 -7.70 -10.75 5.15
CA LEU A 72 -8.27 -10.08 3.98
C LEU A 72 -8.98 -8.76 4.32
N ILE A 73 -9.81 -8.74 5.37
CA ILE A 73 -10.60 -7.55 5.71
C ILE A 73 -9.71 -6.35 6.02
N PRO A 74 -8.67 -6.44 6.88
CA PRO A 74 -7.81 -5.29 7.14
C PRO A 74 -6.98 -4.86 5.93
N ILE A 75 -6.61 -5.78 5.01
CA ILE A 75 -5.98 -5.40 3.73
C ILE A 75 -6.92 -4.53 2.91
N VAL A 76 -8.18 -4.95 2.74
CA VAL A 76 -9.18 -4.22 1.97
C VAL A 76 -9.50 -2.87 2.61
N VAL A 77 -9.74 -2.85 3.93
CA VAL A 77 -10.00 -1.61 4.68
C VAL A 77 -8.83 -0.65 4.58
N GLY A 78 -7.60 -1.14 4.78
CA GLY A 78 -6.40 -0.32 4.62
C GLY A 78 -6.24 0.24 3.21
N GLY A 79 -6.47 -0.58 2.18
CA GLY A 79 -6.44 -0.16 0.78
C GLY A 79 -7.48 0.92 0.45
N LEU A 80 -8.70 0.78 0.97
CA LEU A 80 -9.77 1.77 0.79
C LEU A 80 -9.44 3.08 1.51
N LEU A 81 -9.01 3.03 2.78
CA LEU A 81 -8.61 4.22 3.55
C LEU A 81 -7.50 5.01 2.85
N TYR A 82 -6.47 4.31 2.36
CA TYR A 82 -5.38 4.92 1.60
C TYR A 82 -5.89 5.58 0.31
N SER A 83 -6.73 4.86 -0.44
CA SER A 83 -7.26 5.34 -1.73
C SER A 83 -8.16 6.56 -1.57
N VAL A 84 -9.05 6.54 -0.58
CA VAL A 84 -9.92 7.68 -0.24
C VAL A 84 -9.09 8.89 0.17
N GLY A 85 -8.06 8.68 1.00
CA GLY A 85 -7.13 9.75 1.36
C GLY A 85 -6.42 10.34 0.13
N ALA A 86 -5.93 9.49 -0.77
CA ALA A 86 -5.26 9.93 -1.99
C ALA A 86 -6.18 10.75 -2.90
N ILE A 87 -7.47 10.39 -2.97
CA ILE A 87 -8.50 11.16 -3.70
C ILE A 87 -8.67 12.55 -3.08
N PHE A 88 -8.86 12.65 -1.75
CA PHE A 88 -8.97 13.96 -1.09
C PHE A 88 -7.72 14.83 -1.28
N TYR A 89 -6.55 14.19 -1.21
CA TYR A 89 -5.28 14.87 -1.46
C TYR A 89 -5.19 15.41 -2.89
N ALA A 90 -5.53 14.60 -3.89
CA ALA A 90 -5.50 14.98 -5.30
C ALA A 90 -6.50 16.11 -5.62
N LEU A 91 -7.71 16.04 -5.04
CA LEU A 91 -8.74 17.06 -5.19
C LEU A 91 -8.43 18.36 -4.43
N LYS A 92 -7.43 18.35 -3.53
CA LYS A 92 -7.11 19.44 -2.59
C LYS A 92 -8.34 19.90 -1.80
N LYS A 93 -9.20 18.96 -1.44
CA LYS A 93 -10.45 19.20 -0.70
C LYS A 93 -10.63 18.13 0.38
N PRO A 94 -11.23 18.45 1.54
CA PRO A 94 -11.72 19.77 1.95
C PRO A 94 -10.60 20.73 2.37
N GLY A 95 -10.90 22.02 2.52
CA GLY A 95 -9.99 22.97 3.16
C GLY A 95 -8.70 23.25 2.38
N ALA A 96 -8.81 23.59 1.08
CA ALA A 96 -7.66 23.97 0.23
C ALA A 96 -6.81 25.11 0.82
N HIS A 97 -7.41 25.95 1.67
CA HIS A 97 -6.78 27.09 2.36
C HIS A 97 -6.90 26.98 3.89
N ALA A 98 -7.13 25.78 4.42
CA ALA A 98 -7.23 25.58 5.86
C ALA A 98 -5.89 25.89 6.55
N LYS A 99 -5.94 26.59 7.69
CA LYS A 99 -4.75 26.96 8.47
C LYS A 99 -4.21 25.81 9.32
N TYR A 100 -5.08 24.93 9.80
CA TYR A 100 -4.73 23.88 10.79
C TYR A 100 -5.10 22.47 10.33
N PHE A 101 -6.23 22.29 9.64
CA PHE A 101 -6.69 20.98 9.19
C PHE A 101 -7.43 21.08 7.86
N GLY A 102 -6.81 20.58 6.80
CA GLY A 102 -7.37 20.48 5.46
C GLY A 102 -7.11 19.11 4.84
N PHE A 103 -7.07 19.08 3.51
CA PHE A 103 -6.90 17.85 2.74
C PHE A 103 -5.58 17.13 3.04
N HIS A 104 -4.53 17.86 3.42
CA HIS A 104 -3.21 17.30 3.70
C HIS A 104 -3.21 16.51 5.02
N GLU A 105 -3.76 17.11 6.08
CA GLU A 105 -3.87 16.48 7.39
C GLU A 105 -4.87 15.33 7.36
N LEU A 106 -6.00 15.49 6.67
CA LEU A 106 -6.96 14.40 6.44
C LEU A 106 -6.32 13.22 5.72
N PHE A 107 -5.50 13.47 4.70
CA PHE A 107 -4.74 12.42 4.01
C PHE A 107 -3.83 11.68 4.98
N HIS A 108 -3.06 12.37 5.82
CA HIS A 108 -2.19 11.72 6.80
C HIS A 108 -2.96 10.89 7.82
N VAL A 109 -4.09 11.38 8.33
CA VAL A 109 -4.95 10.63 9.26
C VAL A 109 -5.44 9.33 8.61
N LEU A 110 -5.91 9.40 7.35
CA LEU A 110 -6.37 8.22 6.62
C LEU A 110 -5.23 7.24 6.30
N VAL A 111 -4.04 7.75 5.95
CA VAL A 111 -2.84 6.92 5.75
C VAL A 111 -2.41 6.24 7.05
N LEU A 112 -2.48 6.94 8.20
CA LEU A 112 -2.18 6.36 9.50
C LEU A 112 -3.17 5.25 9.85
N ALA A 113 -4.48 5.48 9.66
CA ALA A 113 -5.51 4.46 9.86
C ALA A 113 -5.32 3.25 8.92
N ALA A 114 -4.96 3.51 7.65
CA ALA A 114 -4.63 2.46 6.70
C ALA A 114 -3.42 1.63 7.14
N TRP A 115 -2.38 2.28 7.66
CA TRP A 115 -1.20 1.63 8.19
C TRP A 115 -1.53 0.74 9.40
N ILE A 116 -2.35 1.21 10.34
CA ILE A 116 -2.83 0.40 11.47
C ILE A 116 -3.56 -0.85 10.96
N SER A 117 -4.45 -0.68 9.98
CA SER A 117 -5.19 -1.79 9.39
C SER A 117 -4.26 -2.84 8.74
N GLN A 118 -3.27 -2.38 7.96
CA GLN A 118 -2.27 -3.25 7.35
C GLN A 118 -1.38 -3.95 8.40
N TYR A 119 -1.00 -3.25 9.46
CA TYR A 119 -0.24 -3.83 10.57
C TYR A 119 -1.02 -4.96 11.26
N LEU A 120 -2.33 -4.79 11.46
CA LEU A 120 -3.19 -5.84 11.99
C LEU A 120 -3.24 -7.06 11.06
N ALA A 121 -3.41 -6.86 9.74
CA ALA A 121 -3.37 -7.96 8.78
C ALA A 121 -2.04 -8.72 8.83
N VAL A 122 -0.91 -8.02 8.88
CA VAL A 122 0.42 -8.64 9.02
C VAL A 122 0.52 -9.41 10.34
N SER A 123 0.06 -8.84 11.44
CA SER A 123 0.07 -9.49 12.75
C SER A 123 -0.75 -10.78 12.75
N PHE A 124 -1.94 -10.76 12.15
CA PHE A 124 -2.75 -11.97 12.01
C PHE A 124 -2.09 -13.00 11.09
N ALA A 125 -1.47 -12.57 10.00
CA ALA A 125 -0.76 -13.45 9.07
C ALA A 125 0.50 -14.09 9.67
N ILE A 126 1.10 -13.51 10.70
CA ILE A 126 2.31 -14.04 11.36
C ILE A 126 1.98 -14.84 12.61
N TYR A 127 1.10 -14.32 13.48
CA TYR A 127 0.87 -14.91 14.80
C TYR A 127 -0.25 -15.94 14.84
N ARG A 128 -1.01 -16.07 13.75
CA ARG A 128 -2.18 -16.95 13.66
C ARG A 128 -2.07 -18.01 12.56
N ALA A 129 -1.06 -17.90 11.70
CA ALA A 129 -0.71 -18.89 10.68
C ALA A 129 0.11 -20.03 11.30
#